data_AF-A0A523XXK6-F1
#
_entry.id   AF-A0A523XXK6-F1
#
_cell.length_a   1.000
_cell.length_b   1.000
_cell.length_c   1.000
_cell.angle_alpha   90.00
_cell.angle_beta   90.00
_cell.angle_gamma   90.00
#
_symmetry.space_group_name_H-M   'P 1'
#
loop_
_entity.id
_entity.type
_entity.pdbx_description
1 polymer ?
#
loop_
_entity_poly.entity_id
_entity_poly.type
_entity_poly.pdbx_seq_one_letter_code
_entity_poly.pdbx_strand_id
1 'polypeptide(L)'
;MKQLKRSLQAISKDLKSLTLRTEKMIKLLGKLEKGQTKAGVRKKTAAKSVVPRRVIAKKGKSPSATETVLKIIMKSKKGVGTVTIQEKTGFKSRKIWDIVHRAGKEGKIKKVGRGIYVKA
;
A
#
# COMPACT_ATOMS: atom_id res chain seq x y z
N MET A 1 35.85 -13.41 32.80
CA MET A 1 36.30 -13.30 31.38
C MET A 1 35.34 -13.90 30.33
N LYS A 2 34.63 -15.02 30.58
CA LYS A 2 33.75 -15.65 29.59
C LYS A 2 32.56 -14.78 29.13
N GLN A 3 31.97 -14.00 30.04
CA GLN A 3 30.87 -13.08 29.72
C GLN A 3 31.31 -11.97 28.75
N LEU A 4 32.47 -11.35 29.01
CA LEU A 4 33.04 -10.30 28.15
C LEU A 4 33.25 -10.77 26.70
N LYS A 5 33.78 -12.00 26.53
CA LYS A 5 33.95 -12.61 25.20
C LYS A 5 32.62 -12.82 24.48
N ARG A 6 31.57 -13.21 25.20
CA ARG A 6 30.22 -13.44 24.65
C ARG A 6 29.55 -12.12 24.23
N SER A 7 29.70 -11.06 25.03
CA SER A 7 29.23 -9.72 24.69
C SER A 7 29.95 -9.16 23.46
N LEU A 8 31.28 -9.31 23.37
CA LEU A 8 32.07 -8.91 22.20
C LEU A 8 31.64 -9.66 20.93
N GLN A 9 31.37 -10.97 21.03
CA GLN A 9 30.86 -11.75 19.91
C GLN A 9 29.46 -11.29 19.47
N ALA A 10 28.58 -10.94 20.40
CA ALA A 10 27.26 -10.40 20.07
C ALA A 10 27.38 -9.07 19.31
N ILE A 11 28.19 -8.14 19.82
CA ILE A 11 28.46 -6.85 19.17
C ILE A 11 29.01 -7.05 17.74
N SER A 12 29.92 -8.00 17.55
CA SER A 12 30.46 -8.30 16.22
C SER A 12 29.42 -8.81 15.22
N LYS A 13 28.41 -9.57 15.70
CA LYS A 13 27.31 -10.07 14.87
C LYS A 13 26.35 -8.94 14.51
N ASP A 14 26.06 -8.07 15.48
CA ASP A 14 25.18 -6.93 15.27
C ASP A 14 25.79 -5.94 14.27
N LEU A 15 27.09 -5.66 14.37
CA LEU A 15 27.82 -4.84 13.39
C LEU A 15 27.74 -5.43 11.98
N LYS A 16 27.97 -6.75 11.82
CA LYS A 16 27.81 -7.42 10.51
C LYS A 16 26.38 -7.29 9.98
N SER A 17 25.38 -7.45 10.84
CA SER A 17 23.97 -7.32 10.46
C SER A 17 23.63 -5.89 10.01
N LEU A 18 24.22 -4.88 10.65
CA LEU A 18 24.05 -3.48 10.32
C LEU A 18 24.67 -3.17 8.95
N THR A 19 25.89 -3.66 8.69
CA THR A 19 26.54 -3.53 7.38
C THR A 19 25.68 -4.12 6.26
N LEU A 20 25.15 -5.33 6.43
CA LEU A 20 24.27 -5.97 5.43
C LEU A 20 22.98 -5.18 5.18
N ARG A 21 22.42 -4.52 6.20
CA ARG A 21 21.24 -3.65 6.04
C ARG A 21 21.60 -2.39 5.28
N THR A 22 22.74 -1.77 5.58
CA THR A 22 23.23 -0.58 4.88
C THR A 22 23.50 -0.85 3.41
N GLU A 23 24.15 -1.97 3.07
CA GLU A 23 24.36 -2.38 1.67
C GLU A 23 23.05 -2.58 0.90
N LYS A 24 22.03 -3.16 1.55
CA LYS A 24 20.70 -3.31 0.94
C LYS A 24 20.04 -1.95 0.69
N MET A 25 20.17 -1.01 1.63
CA MET A 25 19.65 0.35 1.47
C MET A 25 20.35 1.09 0.33
N ILE A 26 21.68 1.01 0.23
CA ILE A 26 22.45 1.59 -0.89
C ILE A 26 22.00 1.00 -2.23
N LYS A 27 21.80 -0.32 -2.31
CA LYS A 27 21.27 -0.98 -3.52
C LYS A 27 19.86 -0.52 -3.89
N LEU A 28 19.00 -0.24 -2.91
CA LEU A 28 17.65 0.28 -3.17
C LEU A 28 17.69 1.75 -3.62
N LEU A 29 18.55 2.57 -3.00
CA LEU A 29 18.74 3.97 -3.39
C LEU A 29 19.31 4.08 -4.81
N GLY A 30 20.34 3.29 -5.16
CA GLY A 30 20.86 3.29 -6.54
C GLY A 30 19.85 2.81 -7.60
N LYS A 31 18.87 1.98 -7.22
CA LYS A 31 17.75 1.60 -8.10
C LYS A 31 16.70 2.71 -8.22
N LEU A 32 16.48 3.49 -7.16
CA LEU A 32 15.56 4.62 -7.13
C LEU A 32 16.12 5.81 -7.93
N GLU A 33 17.42 6.12 -7.82
CA GLU A 33 18.08 7.17 -8.60
C GLU A 33 18.07 6.88 -10.11
N LYS A 34 18.29 5.61 -10.51
CA LYS A 34 18.16 5.18 -11.92
C LYS A 34 16.72 5.18 -12.45
N GLY A 35 15.72 5.27 -11.57
CA GLY A 35 14.30 5.37 -11.93
C GLY A 35 13.82 6.81 -12.15
N GLN A 36 14.50 7.80 -11.58
CA GLN A 36 14.08 9.21 -11.65
C GLN A 36 14.60 9.96 -12.88
N THR A 37 15.57 9.42 -13.63
CA THR A 37 16.13 10.05 -14.84
C THR A 37 15.40 9.69 -16.14
N LYS A 38 14.32 8.91 -16.10
CA LYS A 38 13.50 8.56 -17.29
C LYS A 38 12.08 9.12 -17.27
N ALA A 39 11.81 10.16 -16.47
CA ALA A 39 10.51 10.82 -16.40
C ALA A 39 10.60 12.33 -16.71
N GLY A 40 11.02 12.64 -17.93
CA GLY A 40 11.01 13.97 -18.53
C GLY A 40 11.83 13.84 -19.81
N VAL A 41 11.27 13.82 -21.01
CA VAL A 41 10.61 14.94 -21.68
C VAL A 41 9.74 14.37 -22.82
N ARG A 42 8.43 14.63 -22.80
CA ARG A 42 7.63 14.78 -24.03
C ARG A 42 6.66 15.95 -23.86
N LYS A 43 7.19 17.11 -24.29
CA LYS A 43 6.57 18.31 -24.87
C LYS A 43 5.03 18.46 -24.86
N LYS A 44 4.61 19.59 -24.27
CA LYS A 44 3.51 20.52 -24.60
C LYS A 44 2.63 20.18 -25.82
N THR A 45 1.31 20.27 -25.64
CA THR A 45 0.44 21.25 -26.32
C THR A 45 -0.89 21.39 -25.59
N ALA A 46 -1.38 22.63 -25.55
CA ALA A 46 -2.64 23.07 -24.98
C ALA A 46 -3.84 22.62 -25.84
N ALA A 47 -5.00 22.41 -25.22
CA ALA A 47 -6.29 22.91 -25.69
C ALA A 47 -7.43 22.48 -24.73
N LYS A 48 -8.24 23.48 -24.36
CA LYS A 48 -9.60 23.32 -23.81
C LYS A 48 -10.39 22.30 -24.64
N SER A 49 -11.13 21.40 -23.99
CA SER A 49 -12.54 21.14 -24.33
C SER A 49 -13.17 20.08 -23.42
N VAL A 50 -14.24 20.53 -22.76
CA VAL A 50 -15.55 19.86 -22.71
C VAL A 50 -15.58 18.40 -22.22
N VAL A 51 -16.15 18.24 -21.03
CA VAL A 51 -16.70 16.97 -20.53
C VAL A 51 -17.67 16.38 -21.56
N PRO A 52 -17.54 15.09 -21.89
CA PRO A 52 -18.71 14.26 -21.66
C PRO A 52 -18.34 12.96 -20.95
N ARG A 53 -19.14 12.67 -19.92
CA ARG A 53 -19.32 11.40 -19.23
C ARG A 53 -19.06 10.20 -20.18
N ARG A 54 -17.96 9.48 -19.97
CA ARG A 54 -17.78 8.13 -20.51
C ARG A 54 -17.60 7.15 -19.37
N VAL A 55 -18.63 6.32 -19.22
CA VAL A 55 -18.66 5.04 -18.52
C VAL A 55 -17.54 4.19 -19.13
N ILE A 56 -16.38 4.13 -18.46
CA ILE A 56 -15.29 3.27 -18.91
C ILE A 56 -15.48 1.92 -18.23
N ALA A 57 -16.24 1.06 -18.90
CA ALA A 57 -16.11 -0.38 -18.74
C ALA A 57 -14.66 -0.75 -19.11
N LYS A 58 -13.81 -0.99 -18.12
CA LYS A 58 -12.45 -1.51 -18.32
C LYS A 58 -12.42 -2.99 -17.98
N LYS A 59 -12.69 -3.78 -19.01
CA LYS A 59 -12.32 -5.18 -19.11
C LYS A 59 -10.80 -5.29 -18.89
N GLY A 60 -10.38 -6.13 -17.95
CA GLY A 60 -9.01 -6.65 -17.88
C GLY A 60 -7.97 -5.84 -17.08
N LYS A 61 -8.35 -5.13 -16.01
CA LYS A 61 -7.38 -4.70 -14.99
C LYS A 61 -7.54 -5.62 -13.79
N SER A 62 -6.48 -6.34 -13.40
CA SER A 62 -6.47 -7.10 -12.14
C SER A 62 -7.06 -6.20 -11.05
N PRO A 63 -8.06 -6.67 -10.28
CA PRO A 63 -8.82 -5.80 -9.41
C PRO A 63 -7.84 -5.04 -8.54
N SER A 64 -7.93 -3.71 -8.59
CA SER A 64 -7.10 -2.85 -7.75
C SER A 64 -7.28 -3.30 -6.31
N ALA A 65 -6.22 -3.24 -5.49
CA ALA A 65 -6.33 -3.59 -4.06
C ALA A 65 -7.54 -2.90 -3.39
N THR A 66 -7.83 -1.67 -3.84
CA THR A 66 -9.02 -0.89 -3.46
C THR A 66 -10.33 -1.58 -3.85
N GLU A 67 -10.45 -2.03 -5.10
CA GLU A 67 -11.64 -2.68 -5.64
C GLU A 67 -11.89 -4.03 -4.96
N THR A 68 -10.82 -4.79 -4.65
CA THR A 68 -10.92 -6.05 -3.90
C THR A 68 -11.48 -5.83 -2.50
N VAL A 69 -10.95 -4.84 -1.77
CA VAL A 69 -11.43 -4.50 -0.42
C VAL A 69 -12.87 -3.98 -0.47
N LEU A 70 -13.19 -3.09 -1.40
CA LEU A 70 -14.55 -2.58 -1.60
C LEU A 70 -15.54 -3.70 -1.90
N LYS A 71 -15.18 -4.65 -2.77
CA LYS A 71 -16.02 -5.80 -3.12
C LYS A 71 -16.30 -6.69 -1.90
N ILE A 72 -15.34 -6.85 -1.00
CA ILE A 72 -15.54 -7.59 0.26
C ILE A 72 -16.51 -6.85 1.18
N ILE A 73 -16.33 -5.53 1.34
CA ILE A 73 -17.21 -4.70 2.18
C ILE A 73 -18.64 -4.71 1.64
N MET A 74 -18.81 -4.51 0.33
CA MET A 74 -20.12 -4.47 -0.33
C MET A 74 -20.87 -5.80 -0.29
N LYS A 75 -20.16 -6.94 -0.17
CA LYS A 75 -20.79 -8.27 -0.07
C LYS A 75 -21.41 -8.53 1.30
N SER A 76 -21.02 -7.81 2.34
CA SER A 76 -21.54 -8.03 3.70
C SER A 76 -22.63 -7.02 4.04
N LYS A 77 -23.85 -7.51 4.29
CA LYS A 77 -24.98 -6.67 4.76
C LYS A 77 -24.76 -6.12 6.17
N LYS A 78 -24.02 -6.83 7.02
CA LYS A 78 -23.72 -6.45 8.42
C LYS A 78 -22.43 -5.64 8.57
N GLY A 79 -21.73 -5.40 7.47
CA GLY A 79 -20.42 -4.78 7.45
C GLY A 79 -19.29 -5.78 7.68
N VAL A 80 -18.05 -5.31 7.50
CA VAL A 80 -16.84 -6.13 7.59
C VAL A 80 -15.79 -5.44 8.46
N GLY A 81 -15.14 -6.22 9.32
CA GLY A 81 -14.03 -5.82 10.14
C GLY A 81 -12.69 -5.81 9.40
N THR A 82 -11.71 -5.04 9.89
CA THR A 82 -10.35 -5.02 9.34
C THR A 82 -9.68 -6.39 9.35
N VAL A 83 -9.90 -7.21 10.39
CA VAL A 83 -9.35 -8.57 10.52
C VAL A 83 -9.87 -9.47 9.40
N THR A 84 -11.18 -9.48 9.15
CA THR A 84 -11.80 -10.27 8.09
C THR A 84 -11.36 -9.81 6.69
N ILE A 85 -11.12 -8.51 6.50
CA ILE A 85 -10.57 -7.99 5.24
C ILE A 85 -9.13 -8.48 5.07
N GLN A 86 -8.33 -8.48 6.15
CA GLN A 86 -6.96 -8.95 6.14
C GLN A 86 -6.86 -10.44 5.82
N GLU A 87 -7.70 -11.29 6.42
CA GLU A 87 -7.75 -12.73 6.15
C GLU A 87 -8.09 -13.03 4.68
N LYS A 88 -9.05 -12.28 4.10
CA LYS A 88 -9.50 -12.49 2.71
C LYS A 88 -8.55 -11.94 1.66
N THR A 89 -7.75 -10.93 1.99
CA THR A 89 -6.90 -10.23 1.02
C THR A 89 -5.41 -10.44 1.22
N GLY A 90 -4.99 -10.87 2.40
CA GLY A 90 -3.57 -10.92 2.80
C GLY A 90 -2.90 -9.54 2.88
N PHE A 91 -3.66 -8.43 2.83
CA PHE A 91 -3.09 -7.10 2.91
C PHE A 91 -2.68 -6.74 4.34
N LYS A 92 -1.54 -6.04 4.46
CA LYS A 92 -1.12 -5.44 5.73
C LYS A 92 -2.17 -4.44 6.22
N SER A 93 -2.35 -4.37 7.53
CA SER A 93 -3.36 -3.53 8.17
C SER A 93 -3.25 -2.05 7.80
N ARG A 94 -2.03 -1.53 7.57
CA ARG A 94 -1.83 -0.14 7.10
C ARG A 94 -2.46 0.11 5.73
N LYS A 95 -2.25 -0.81 4.78
CA LYS A 95 -2.79 -0.69 3.42
C LYS A 95 -4.32 -0.76 3.42
N ILE A 96 -4.91 -1.60 4.29
CA ILE A 96 -6.35 -1.67 4.49
C ILE A 96 -6.86 -0.33 5.04
N TRP A 97 -6.19 0.24 6.03
CA TRP A 97 -6.57 1.52 6.61
C TRP A 97 -6.55 2.66 5.59
N ASP A 98 -5.50 2.76 4.77
CA ASP A 98 -5.40 3.79 3.73
C ASP A 98 -6.53 3.63 2.68
N ILE A 99 -6.82 2.39 2.25
CA ILE A 99 -7.89 2.08 1.30
C ILE A 99 -9.26 2.45 1.88
N VAL A 100 -9.54 2.04 3.10
CA VAL A 100 -10.80 2.29 3.80
C VAL A 100 -10.98 3.78 4.06
N HIS A 101 -9.92 4.48 4.49
CA HIS A 101 -9.96 5.91 4.73
C HIS A 101 -10.27 6.68 3.43
N ARG A 102 -9.63 6.31 2.32
CA ARG A 102 -9.91 6.90 1.01
C ARG A 102 -11.33 6.55 0.52
N ALA A 103 -11.75 5.30 0.67
CA ALA A 103 -13.09 4.86 0.30
C ALA A 103 -14.20 5.55 1.10
N GLY A 104 -13.94 5.86 2.37
CA GLY A 104 -14.83 6.65 3.21
C GLY A 104 -14.92 8.11 2.74
N LYS A 105 -13.78 8.73 2.39
CA LYS A 105 -13.75 10.08 1.78
C LYS A 105 -14.49 10.13 0.44
N GLU A 106 -14.39 9.08 -0.37
CA GLU A 106 -15.13 8.94 -1.63
C GLU A 106 -16.63 8.62 -1.44
N GLY A 107 -17.10 8.42 -0.20
CA GLY A 107 -18.50 8.14 0.09
C GLY A 107 -18.97 6.74 -0.34
N LYS A 108 -18.05 5.79 -0.57
CA LYS A 108 -18.39 4.41 -0.99
C LYS A 108 -18.73 3.51 0.19
N ILE A 109 -18.19 3.82 1.37
CA ILE A 109 -18.39 3.05 2.60
C ILE A 109 -18.70 3.98 3.76
N LYS A 110 -19.48 3.49 4.72
CA LYS A 110 -19.76 4.15 6.00
C LYS A 110 -19.18 3.32 7.14
N LYS A 111 -18.78 3.99 8.20
CA LYS A 111 -18.32 3.36 9.45
C LYS A 111 -19.51 3.26 10.40
N VAL A 112 -19.92 2.05 10.75
CA VAL A 112 -21.05 1.80 11.68
C VAL A 112 -20.57 1.71 13.12
N GLY A 113 -19.35 1.20 13.32
CA GLY A 113 -18.78 1.00 14.64
C GLY A 113 -17.26 0.98 14.60
N ARG A 114 -16.63 0.68 15.74
CA ARG A 114 -15.16 0.62 15.83
C ARG A 114 -14.62 -0.50 14.93
N GLY A 115 -14.06 -0.11 13.78
CA GLY A 115 -13.46 -1.03 12.82
C GLY A 115 -14.46 -1.79 11.93
N ILE A 116 -15.75 -1.45 11.96
CA ILE A 116 -16.79 -2.08 11.13
C ILE A 116 -17.22 -1.13 10.03
N TYR A 117 -17.11 -1.59 8.78
CA TYR A 117 -17.44 -0.81 7.58
C TYR A 117 -18.57 -1.45 6.80
N VAL A 118 -19.55 -0.66 6.40
CA VAL A 118 -20.68 -1.04 5.53
C VAL A 118 -20.64 -0.24 4.23
N LYS A 119 -21.36 -0.71 3.21
CA LYS A 119 -21.63 0.12 2.02
C LYS A 119 -22.38 1.38 2.44
N ALA A 120 -21.98 2.52 1.89
CA ALA A 120 -22.61 3.81 2.14
C ALA A 120 -24.06 3.87 1.61
#